data_AF-A0A960NZE7-F1
#
_entry.id   AF-A0A960NZE7-F1
#
_cell.length_a   1.000
_cell.length_b   1.000
_cell.length_c   1.000
_cell.angle_alpha   90.00
_cell.angle_beta   90.00
_cell.angle_gamma   90.00
#
_symmetry.space_group_name_H-M   'P 1'
#
loop_
_entity.id
_entity.type
_entity.pdbx_description
1 polymer ?
#
loop_
_entity_poly.entity_id
_entity_poly.type
_entity_poly.pdbx_seq_one_letter_code
_entity_poly.pdbx_strand_id
1 'polypeptide(L)'
;MELEKLVEMLAQELKLPALPQKDKNGCYQLKINPSIDILMKALEPGVFIYAKMLPIPKEGNKEALFIHLMKANLLGQGTGGAAIGIDEGEKFFTLSLSLPFEVNYKTFHENLEDYLNYIDYWKEEIPKLQAQIMT
;
A
#
# COMPACT_ATOMS: atom_id res chain seq x y z
N MET A 1 14.64 5.24 -12.84
CA MET A 1 14.63 6.67 -12.52
C MET A 1 14.72 6.81 -11.02
N GLU A 2 15.21 7.94 -10.52
CA GLU A 2 15.17 8.25 -9.09
C GLU A 2 13.72 8.51 -8.63
N LEU A 3 13.42 8.16 -7.38
CA LEU A 3 12.09 8.32 -6.79
C LEU A 3 11.57 9.76 -6.89
N GLU A 4 12.44 10.76 -6.72
CA GLU A 4 12.09 12.18 -6.79
C GLU A 4 11.42 12.54 -8.12
N LYS A 5 12.00 12.10 -9.23
CA LYS A 5 11.43 12.31 -10.57
C LYS A 5 10.11 11.58 -10.77
N LEU A 6 9.98 10.37 -10.23
CA LEU A 6 8.73 9.61 -10.29
C LEU A 6 7.61 10.34 -9.54
N VAL A 7 7.90 10.86 -8.36
CA VAL A 7 6.95 11.63 -7.54
C VAL A 7 6.58 12.95 -8.21
N GLU A 8 7.54 13.67 -8.80
CA GLU A 8 7.27 14.91 -9.52
C GLU A 8 6.32 14.69 -10.70
N MET A 9 6.57 13.66 -11.52
CA MET A 9 5.71 13.32 -12.65
C MET A 9 4.31 12.94 -12.19
N LEU A 10 4.19 12.12 -11.14
CA LEU A 10 2.91 11.76 -10.56
C LEU A 10 2.14 12.97 -10.02
N ALA A 11 2.83 13.89 -9.34
CA ALA A 11 2.22 15.11 -8.81
C ALA A 11 1.70 16.02 -9.92
N GLN A 12 2.42 16.12 -11.05
CA GLN A 12 1.98 16.86 -12.23
C GLN A 12 0.75 16.21 -12.88
N GLU A 13 0.75 14.88 -13.02
CA GLU A 13 -0.37 14.12 -13.57
C GLU A 13 -1.65 14.28 -12.72
N LEU A 14 -1.50 14.17 -11.40
CA LEU A 14 -2.58 14.38 -10.43
C LEU A 14 -2.97 15.86 -10.26
N LYS A 15 -2.26 16.79 -10.92
CA LYS A 15 -2.45 18.25 -10.82
C LYS A 15 -2.47 18.74 -9.36
N LEU A 16 -1.54 18.21 -8.55
CA LEU A 16 -1.43 18.62 -7.15
C LEU A 16 -1.05 20.10 -7.05
N PRO A 17 -1.59 20.84 -6.08
CA PRO A 17 -1.30 22.27 -5.92
C PRO A 17 0.16 22.56 -5.57
N ALA A 18 0.87 21.57 -5.02
CA ALA A 18 2.28 21.64 -4.69
C ALA A 18 2.94 20.28 -4.88
N LEU A 19 4.24 20.29 -5.21
CA LEU A 19 5.05 19.08 -5.27
C LEU A 19 5.25 18.50 -3.86
N PRO A 20 5.01 17.19 -3.65
CA PRO A 20 5.31 16.54 -2.38
C PRO A 20 6.79 16.69 -2.03
N GLN A 21 7.08 17.02 -0.77
CA GLN A 21 8.44 17.10 -0.25
C GLN A 21 8.75 15.89 0.62
N LYS A 22 10.04 15.51 0.69
CA LYS A 22 10.51 14.48 1.62
C LYS A 22 10.33 14.96 3.06
N ASP A 23 9.88 14.08 3.93
CA ASP A 23 9.90 14.31 5.37
C ASP A 23 11.32 14.11 5.95
N LYS A 24 11.44 14.21 7.28
CA LYS A 24 12.71 14.03 8.00
C LYS A 24 13.33 12.63 7.84
N ASN A 25 12.54 11.64 7.42
CA ASN A 25 12.95 10.26 7.22
C ASN A 25 13.24 9.93 5.75
N GLY A 26 13.17 10.93 4.86
CA GLY A 26 13.36 10.76 3.42
C GLY A 26 12.17 10.15 2.71
N CYS A 27 10.98 10.18 3.32
CA CYS A 27 9.75 9.61 2.77
C CYS A 27 8.91 10.69 2.10
N TYR A 28 8.29 10.37 0.96
CA TYR A 28 7.24 11.17 0.35
C TYR A 28 5.88 10.68 0.83
N GLN A 29 5.00 11.59 1.23
CA GLN A 29 3.61 11.28 1.56
C GLN A 29 2.68 11.90 0.51
N LEU A 30 1.85 11.07 -0.11
CA LEU A 30 0.88 11.50 -1.10
C LEU A 30 -0.52 11.03 -0.69
N LYS A 31 -1.48 11.94 -0.84
CA LYS A 31 -2.90 11.63 -0.70
C LYS A 31 -3.48 11.43 -2.09
N ILE A 32 -3.74 10.19 -2.45
CA ILE A 32 -4.23 9.82 -3.79
C ILE A 32 -5.71 10.19 -3.95
N ASN A 33 -6.49 9.92 -2.90
CA ASN A 33 -7.90 10.29 -2.81
C ASN A 33 -8.26 10.51 -1.32
N PRO A 34 -9.51 10.87 -0.98
CA PRO A 34 -9.88 11.11 0.42
C PRO A 34 -9.65 9.93 1.37
N SER A 35 -9.57 8.70 0.87
CA SER A 35 -9.50 7.46 1.65
C SER A 35 -8.14 6.76 1.62
N ILE A 36 -7.20 7.15 0.74
CA ILE A 36 -5.89 6.51 0.59
C ILE A 36 -4.77 7.53 0.74
N ASP A 37 -3.99 7.34 1.80
CA ASP A 37 -2.69 7.97 2.00
C ASP A 37 -1.59 6.94 1.73
N ILE A 38 -0.67 7.25 0.83
CA ILE A 38 0.49 6.43 0.52
C ILE A 38 1.77 7.12 1.01
N LEU A 39 2.71 6.31 1.47
CA LEU A 39 4.08 6.68 1.76
C LEU A 39 4.99 6.01 0.75
N MET A 40 5.93 6.75 0.19
CA MET A 40 6.95 6.24 -0.72
C MET A 40 8.35 6.56 -0.20
N LYS A 41 9.25 5.58 -0.28
CA LYS A 41 10.65 5.71 0.12
C LYS A 41 11.54 5.09 -0.95
N ALA A 42 12.72 5.65 -1.16
CA ALA A 42 13.71 5.05 -2.05
C ALA A 42 14.21 3.71 -1.45
N LEU A 43 14.32 2.70 -2.32
CA LEU A 43 15.16 1.53 -2.08
C LEU A 43 16.43 1.70 -2.91
N GLU A 44 17.54 1.14 -2.45
CA GLU A 44 18.80 1.16 -3.22
C GLU A 44 19.09 -0.26 -3.74
N PRO A 45 18.70 -0.60 -4.99
CA PRO A 45 17.90 0.19 -5.95
C PRO A 45 16.38 0.03 -5.78
N GLY A 46 15.62 1.00 -6.32
CA GLY A 46 14.17 0.92 -6.49
C GLY A 46 13.31 1.80 -5.58
N VAL A 47 12.07 1.36 -5.34
CA VAL A 47 11.05 2.12 -4.59
C VAL A 47 10.28 1.20 -3.66
N PHE A 48 10.03 1.67 -2.44
CA PHE A 48 9.11 1.08 -1.49
C PHE A 48 7.87 1.94 -1.38
N ILE A 49 6.69 1.33 -1.47
CA ILE A 49 5.38 1.96 -1.33
C ILE A 49 4.68 1.31 -0.14
N TYR A 50 4.03 2.11 0.68
CA TYR A 50 3.35 1.67 1.89
C TYR A 50 2.05 2.43 2.11
N ALA A 51 1.01 1.75 2.57
CA ALA A 51 -0.25 2.38 2.97
C ALA A 51 -0.85 1.65 4.17
N LYS A 52 -1.52 2.42 5.04
CA LYS A 52 -2.44 1.85 6.04
C LYS A 52 -3.80 1.64 5.39
N MET A 53 -4.41 0.48 5.62
CA MET A 53 -5.69 0.10 5.01
C MET A 53 -6.86 0.30 5.99
N LEU A 54 -6.94 -0.56 6.99
CA LEU A 54 -8.06 -0.65 7.92
C LEU A 54 -7.56 -0.86 9.35
N PRO A 55 -8.30 -0.40 10.38
CA PRO A 55 -8.00 -0.78 11.75
C PRO A 55 -8.17 -2.29 11.92
N ILE A 56 -7.31 -2.89 12.74
CA ILE A 56 -7.45 -4.29 13.11
C ILE A 56 -8.66 -4.41 14.03
N PRO A 57 -9.60 -5.34 13.77
CA PRO A 57 -10.79 -5.50 14.59
C PRO A 57 -10.41 -5.90 16.03
N LYS A 58 -11.15 -5.35 17.00
CA LYS A 58 -10.92 -5.65 18.43
C LYS A 58 -11.48 -7.01 18.83
N GLU A 59 -12.55 -7.44 18.18
CA GLU A 59 -13.34 -8.63 18.48
C GLU A 59 -13.40 -9.57 17.26
N GLY A 60 -13.93 -10.78 17.47
CA GLY A 60 -13.99 -11.84 16.46
C GLY A 60 -12.74 -12.73 16.41
N ASN A 61 -12.76 -13.72 15.53
CA ASN A 61 -11.67 -14.69 15.39
C ASN A 61 -10.54 -14.13 14.52
N LYS A 62 -9.58 -13.45 15.18
CA LYS A 62 -8.43 -12.83 14.52
C LYS A 62 -7.49 -13.85 13.87
N GLU A 63 -7.35 -15.03 14.48
CA GLU A 63 -6.46 -16.07 13.97
C GLU A 63 -6.90 -16.53 12.58
N ALA A 64 -8.19 -16.84 12.40
CA ALA A 64 -8.73 -17.24 11.11
C ALA A 64 -8.66 -16.13 10.04
N LEU A 65 -8.83 -14.87 10.45
CA LEU A 65 -8.63 -13.72 9.57
C LEU A 65 -7.16 -13.60 9.15
N PHE A 66 -6.21 -13.66 10.09
CA PHE A 66 -4.78 -13.57 9.81
C PHE A 66 -4.31 -14.71 8.91
N ILE A 67 -4.81 -15.93 9.11
CA ILE A 67 -4.53 -17.07 8.23
C ILE A 67 -5.01 -16.78 6.79
N HIS A 68 -6.19 -16.18 6.61
CA HIS A 68 -6.66 -15.79 5.27
C HIS A 68 -5.76 -14.73 4.63
N LEU A 69 -5.37 -13.70 5.38
CA LEU A 69 -4.49 -12.65 4.86
C LEU A 69 -3.09 -13.18 4.53
N MET A 70 -2.55 -14.09 5.34
CA MET A 70 -1.28 -14.76 5.04
C MET A 70 -1.38 -15.64 3.79
N LYS A 71 -2.52 -16.30 3.55
CA LYS A 71 -2.75 -17.04 2.30
C LYS A 71 -2.77 -16.11 1.08
N ALA A 72 -3.36 -14.92 1.20
CA ALA A 72 -3.33 -13.93 0.14
C ALA A 72 -1.91 -13.47 -0.21
N ASN A 73 -1.05 -13.34 0.81
CA ASN A 73 0.37 -13.02 0.63
C ASN A 73 1.17 -14.15 -0.04
N LEU A 74 0.64 -15.38 -0.13
CA LEU A 74 1.38 -16.51 -0.67
C LEU A 74 1.77 -16.23 -2.13
N LEU A 75 3.09 -16.07 -2.36
CA LEU A 75 3.68 -15.68 -3.64
C LEU A 75 3.07 -14.39 -4.24
N GLY A 76 2.47 -13.54 -3.41
CA GLY A 76 1.83 -12.28 -3.82
C GLY A 76 0.60 -12.46 -4.71
N GLN A 77 0.02 -13.66 -4.80
CA GLN A 77 -1.08 -13.95 -5.73
C GLN A 77 -2.37 -13.21 -5.40
N GLY A 78 -2.66 -13.02 -4.10
CA GLY A 78 -3.84 -12.27 -3.64
C GLY A 78 -3.63 -10.77 -3.49
N THR A 79 -2.44 -10.27 -3.80
CA THR A 79 -2.00 -8.90 -3.49
C THR A 79 -1.27 -8.21 -4.63
N GLY A 80 -1.18 -8.83 -5.81
CA GLY A 80 -0.47 -8.27 -6.96
C GLY A 80 1.03 -8.08 -6.72
N GLY A 81 1.65 -8.97 -5.95
CA GLY A 81 3.06 -8.85 -5.56
C GLY A 81 3.32 -7.91 -4.38
N ALA A 82 2.29 -7.24 -3.84
CA ALA A 82 2.39 -6.53 -2.57
C ALA A 82 2.31 -7.51 -1.38
N ALA A 83 2.47 -7.00 -0.15
CA ALA A 83 2.35 -7.77 1.08
C ALA A 83 1.41 -7.06 2.06
N ILE A 84 0.42 -7.79 2.55
CA ILE A 84 -0.43 -7.40 3.67
C ILE A 84 0.36 -7.58 4.96
N GLY A 85 0.46 -6.52 5.76
CA GLY A 85 1.14 -6.52 7.04
C GLY A 85 0.30 -5.91 8.16
N ILE A 86 0.96 -5.69 9.29
CA ILE A 86 0.43 -5.00 10.46
C ILE A 86 1.40 -3.86 10.76
N ASP A 87 0.87 -2.68 11.10
CA ASP A 87 1.71 -1.54 11.49
C ASP A 87 2.40 -1.78 12.85
N GLU A 88 3.50 -1.06 13.13
CA GLU A 88 4.28 -1.25 14.36
C GLU A 88 3.46 -1.10 15.65
N GLY A 89 2.37 -0.34 15.60
CA GLY A 89 1.46 -0.14 16.73
C GLY A 89 0.41 -1.24 16.89
N GLU A 90 0.39 -2.25 16.01
CA GLU A 90 -0.61 -3.32 15.93
C GLU A 90 -2.06 -2.80 15.84
N LYS A 91 -2.24 -1.64 15.21
CA LYS A 91 -3.53 -0.96 15.11
C LYS A 91 -4.16 -1.07 13.74
N PHE A 92 -3.34 -1.17 12.69
CA PHE A 92 -3.81 -1.14 11.31
C PHE A 92 -3.23 -2.29 10.51
N PHE A 93 -4.05 -2.86 9.63
CA PHE A 93 -3.56 -3.60 8.48
C PHE A 93 -2.88 -2.65 7.51
N THR A 94 -1.82 -3.14 6.87
CA THR A 94 -1.01 -2.37 5.94
C THR A 94 -0.91 -3.12 4.62
N LEU A 95 -0.71 -2.39 3.53
CA LEU A 95 -0.24 -2.95 2.27
C LEU A 95 1.12 -2.33 1.97
N SER A 96 2.04 -3.13 1.45
CA SER A 96 3.37 -2.65 1.06
C SER A 96 3.83 -3.30 -0.23
N LEU A 97 4.42 -2.52 -1.12
CA LEU A 97 4.97 -2.98 -2.39
C LEU A 97 6.42 -2.55 -2.49
N SER A 98 7.29 -3.49 -2.85
CA SER A 98 8.68 -3.21 -3.19
C SER A 98 8.87 -3.39 -4.69
N LEU A 99 9.41 -2.38 -5.35
CA LEU A 99 9.91 -2.45 -6.72
C LEU A 99 11.44 -2.46 -6.61
N PRO A 100 12.11 -3.62 -6.49
CA PRO A 100 13.51 -3.72 -6.07
C PRO A 100 14.50 -3.48 -7.22
N PHE A 101 14.10 -2.67 -8.19
CA PHE A 101 14.90 -2.34 -9.36
C PHE A 101 14.54 -0.94 -9.84
N GLU A 102 15.44 -0.38 -10.64
CA GLU A 102 15.18 0.90 -11.27
C GLU A 102 14.01 0.78 -12.26
N VAL A 103 12.95 1.54 -12.01
CA VAL A 103 11.76 1.60 -12.87
C VAL A 103 11.70 2.90 -13.65
N ASN A 104 11.13 2.84 -14.85
CA ASN A 104 10.70 4.04 -15.57
C ASN A 104 9.32 4.49 -15.07
N TYR A 105 8.90 5.70 -15.44
CA TYR A 105 7.62 6.25 -14.97
C TYR A 105 6.42 5.39 -15.36
N LYS A 106 6.39 4.85 -16.58
CA LYS A 106 5.27 4.02 -17.05
C LYS A 106 5.09 2.79 -16.16
N THR A 107 6.16 2.02 -15.95
CA THR A 107 6.12 0.83 -15.11
C THR A 107 5.79 1.17 -13.66
N PHE A 108 6.36 2.25 -13.13
CA PHE A 108 6.01 2.74 -11.80
C PHE A 108 4.51 3.06 -11.68
N HIS A 109 3.95 3.78 -12.66
CA HIS A 109 2.55 4.19 -12.68
C HIS A 109 1.61 2.97 -12.75
N GLU A 110 1.87 2.04 -13.67
CA GLU A 110 1.10 0.80 -13.81
C GLU A 110 1.10 -0.01 -12.49
N ASN A 111 2.26 -0.16 -11.85
CA ASN A 111 2.37 -0.83 -10.55
C ASN A 111 1.66 -0.08 -9.42
N LEU A 112 1.68 1.26 -9.46
CA LEU A 112 0.98 2.09 -8.47
C LEU A 112 -0.54 1.95 -8.62
N GLU A 113 -1.07 1.96 -9.85
CA GLU A 113 -2.50 1.76 -10.11
C GLU A 113 -2.97 0.39 -9.61
N ASP A 114 -2.24 -0.67 -9.96
CA ASP A 114 -2.53 -2.02 -9.47
C ASP A 114 -2.49 -2.08 -7.94
N TYR A 115 -1.46 -1.50 -7.33
CA TYR A 115 -1.33 -1.41 -5.88
C TYR A 115 -2.53 -0.71 -5.21
N LEU A 116 -3.01 0.40 -5.79
CA LEU A 116 -4.18 1.12 -5.29
C LEU A 116 -5.46 0.28 -5.43
N ASN A 117 -5.62 -0.45 -6.54
CA ASN A 117 -6.74 -1.36 -6.73
C ASN A 117 -6.75 -2.47 -5.66
N TYR A 118 -5.58 -3.01 -5.29
CA TYR A 118 -5.50 -3.99 -4.20
C TYR A 118 -5.80 -3.40 -2.83
N ILE A 119 -5.44 -2.13 -2.56
CA ILE A 119 -5.86 -1.45 -1.33
C ILE A 119 -7.39 -1.41 -1.24
N ASP A 120 -8.05 -0.96 -2.32
CA ASP A 120 -9.51 -0.84 -2.33
C ASP A 120 -10.19 -2.21 -2.22
N TYR A 121 -9.70 -3.22 -2.95
CA TYR A 121 -10.17 -4.59 -2.82
C TYR A 121 -10.10 -5.10 -1.38
N TRP A 122 -8.94 -4.98 -0.71
CA TRP A 122 -8.78 -5.49 0.65
C TRP A 122 -9.53 -4.67 1.70
N LYS A 123 -9.73 -3.36 1.46
CA LYS A 123 -10.61 -2.53 2.30
C LYS A 123 -12.07 -3.00 2.26
N GLU A 124 -12.52 -3.56 1.15
CA GLU A 124 -13.86 -4.14 1.03
C GLU A 124 -13.93 -5.59 1.51
N GLU A 125 -12.88 -6.38 1.29
CA GLU A 125 -12.90 -7.82 1.54
C GLU A 125 -12.69 -8.19 3.01
N ILE A 126 -11.80 -7.48 3.73
CA ILE A 126 -11.54 -7.75 5.15
C ILE A 126 -12.82 -7.68 6.00
N PRO A 127 -13.70 -6.67 5.87
CA PRO A 127 -14.96 -6.63 6.60
C PRO A 127 -15.89 -7.82 6.30
N LYS A 128 -15.93 -8.28 5.04
CA LYS A 128 -16.75 -9.44 4.64
C LYS A 128 -16.24 -10.73 5.28
N LEU A 129 -14.92 -10.95 5.22
CA LEU A 129 -14.27 -12.08 5.88
C LEU A 129 -14.52 -12.05 7.39
N GLN A 130 -14.39 -10.89 8.02
CA GLN A 130 -14.69 -10.74 9.45
C GLN A 130 -16.14 -11.15 9.76
N ALA A 131 -17.12 -10.73 8.95
CA ALA A 131 -18.51 -11.09 9.13
C ALA A 131 -18.77 -12.61 9.01
N GLN A 132 -18.10 -13.29 8.07
CA GLN A 132 -18.26 -14.73 7.83
C GLN A 132 -17.65 -15.60 8.94
N ILE A 133 -16.60 -15.12 9.61
CA ILE A 133 -15.90 -15.88 10.66
C ILE A 133 -16.56 -15.63 12.05
N MET A 134 -17.51 -14.68 12.14
CA MET A 134 -18.31 -14.45 13.36
C MET A 134 -19.57 -15.32 13.46
N THR A 135 -19.98 -15.98 12.37
CA THR A 135 -21.06 -16.97 12.30
C THR A 135 -20.54 -18.38 12.49
#